data_AF-A0A4Q4HUP8-F1
#
_entry.id   AF-A0A4Q4HUP8-F1
#
_cell.length_a   1.000
_cell.length_b   1.000
_cell.length_c   1.000
_cell.angle_alpha   90.00
_cell.angle_beta   90.00
_cell.angle_gamma   90.00
#
_symmetry.space_group_name_H-M   'P 1'
#
loop_
_entity.id
_entity.type
_entity.pdbx_description
1 polymer ?
#
loop_
_entity_poly.entity_id
_entity_poly.type
_entity_poly.pdbx_seq_one_letter_code
_entity_poly.pdbx_strand_id
1 'polypeptide(L)'
;FFLLLGQFYGPVQQLSGIVDAWQQATASGKHIDELLATEGTEHLGSSSVLPVTGALHLDEVTFSYPDSHEPALNKLTLTIPEGMVVAVVGRSGAGKSTLIKLIAGLYFPTHGNIRIGVQMLDD
;
A
#
# COMPACT_ATOMS: atom_id res chain seq x y z
N PHE A 1 6.47 -44.43 -45.88
CA PHE A 1 5.49 -44.61 -44.78
C PHE A 1 5.97 -43.97 -43.47
N PHE A 2 7.10 -44.39 -42.88
CA PHE A 2 7.62 -43.81 -41.63
C PHE A 2 7.97 -42.31 -41.67
N LEU A 3 8.39 -41.76 -42.82
CA LEU A 3 8.65 -40.31 -42.98
C LEU A 3 7.38 -39.43 -42.91
N LEU A 4 6.20 -39.98 -43.24
CA LEU A 4 4.93 -39.25 -43.15
C LEU A 4 4.40 -39.21 -41.71
N LEU A 5 4.67 -40.24 -40.90
CA LEU A 5 4.29 -40.29 -39.49
C LEU A 5 5.04 -39.26 -38.63
N GLY A 6 6.31 -38.99 -38.92
CA GLY A 6 7.10 -37.98 -38.20
C GLY A 6 6.64 -36.53 -38.47
N GLN A 7 6.11 -36.26 -39.67
CA GLN A 7 5.56 -34.94 -40.05
C GLN A 7 4.24 -34.62 -39.34
N PHE A 8 3.51 -35.63 -38.87
CA PHE A 8 2.26 -35.47 -38.14
C PHE A 8 2.45 -35.14 -36.65
N TYR A 9 3.62 -35.47 -36.10
CA TYR A 9 3.87 -35.31 -34.67
C TYR A 9 3.98 -33.84 -34.23
N GLY A 10 4.61 -32.98 -35.06
CA GLY A 10 4.74 -31.55 -34.79
C GLY A 10 3.41 -30.79 -34.77
N PRO A 11 2.55 -30.91 -35.81
CA PRO A 11 1.22 -30.29 -35.83
C PRO A 11 0.33 -30.72 -34.66
N VAL A 12 0.41 -32.00 -34.25
CA VAL A 12 -0.35 -32.50 -33.09
C VAL A 12 0.16 -31.86 -31.79
N GLN A 13 1.46 -31.66 -31.64
CA GLN A 13 2.00 -30.93 -30.49
C GLN A 13 1.66 -29.44 -30.50
N GLN A 14 1.58 -28.80 -31.67
CA GLN A 14 1.13 -27.41 -31.80
C GLN A 14 -0.33 -27.24 -31.36
N LEU A 15 -1.19 -28.21 -31.68
CA LEU A 15 -2.58 -28.22 -31.21
C LEU A 15 -2.68 -28.34 -29.68
N SER A 16 -1.79 -29.10 -29.04
CA SER A 16 -1.71 -29.16 -27.57
C SER A 16 -1.30 -27.82 -26.97
N GLY A 17 -0.26 -27.18 -27.54
CA GLY A 17 0.22 -25.89 -27.05
C GLY A 17 -0.81 -24.76 -27.18
N ILE A 18 -1.71 -24.84 -28.17
CA ILE A 18 -2.84 -23.92 -28.28
C ILE A 18 -3.77 -24.07 -27.07
N VAL A 19 -4.14 -25.31 -26.70
CA VAL A 19 -5.01 -25.56 -25.53
C VAL A 19 -4.39 -25.01 -24.25
N ASP A 20 -3.08 -25.24 -24.06
CA ASP A 20 -2.35 -24.72 -22.90
C ASP A 20 -2.35 -23.17 -22.88
N ALA A 21 -2.18 -22.54 -24.05
CA ALA A 21 -2.23 -21.08 -24.18
C ALA A 21 -3.62 -20.51 -23.85
N TRP A 22 -4.71 -21.18 -24.25
CA TRP A 22 -6.07 -20.78 -23.89
C TRP A 22 -6.33 -20.86 -22.39
N GLN A 23 -5.81 -21.90 -21.71
CA GLN A 23 -5.91 -22.04 -20.26
C GLN A 23 -5.12 -20.94 -19.53
N GLN A 24 -3.92 -20.61 -20.01
CA GLN A 24 -3.08 -19.57 -19.41
C GLN A 24 -3.65 -18.15 -19.60
N ALA A 25 -4.28 -17.88 -20.75
CA ALA A 25 -4.96 -16.62 -21.03
C ALA A 25 -6.19 -16.41 -20.12
N THR A 26 -7.00 -17.45 -19.94
CA THR A 26 -8.19 -17.38 -19.06
C THR A 26 -7.82 -17.32 -17.58
N ALA A 27 -6.75 -17.99 -17.15
CA ALA A 27 -6.23 -17.88 -15.78
C ALA A 27 -5.67 -16.50 -15.47
N SER A 28 -4.94 -15.87 -16.41
CA SER A 28 -4.39 -14.51 -16.24
C SER A 28 -5.47 -13.44 -16.20
N GLY A 29 -6.59 -13.65 -16.91
CA GLY A 29 -7.75 -12.74 -16.87
C GLY A 29 -8.30 -12.53 -15.46
N LYS A 30 -8.29 -13.58 -14.61
CA LYS A 30 -8.75 -13.48 -13.22
C LYS A 30 -7.85 -12.58 -12.36
N HIS A 31 -6.54 -12.61 -12.57
CA HIS A 31 -5.61 -11.74 -11.84
C HIS A 31 -5.74 -10.28 -12.26
N ILE A 32 -6.02 -10.01 -13.55
CA ILE A 32 -6.27 -8.64 -14.03
C ILE A 32 -7.59 -8.11 -13.46
N ASP A 33 -8.66 -8.91 -13.47
CA ASP A 33 -9.93 -8.56 -12.84
C ASP A 33 -9.75 -8.30 -11.33
N GLU A 34 -8.93 -9.09 -10.63
CA GLU A 34 -8.64 -8.90 -9.20
C GLU A 34 -7.87 -7.61 -8.93
N LEU A 35 -6.88 -7.26 -9.76
CA LEU A 35 -6.16 -5.98 -9.64
C LEU A 35 -7.05 -4.78 -9.98
N LEU A 36 -7.92 -4.90 -10.98
CA LEU A 36 -8.89 -3.85 -11.34
C LEU A 36 -10.01 -3.71 -10.31
N ALA A 37 -10.36 -4.79 -9.62
CA ALA A 37 -11.33 -4.82 -8.53
C ALA A 37 -10.72 -4.43 -7.17
N THR A 38 -9.40 -4.34 -7.07
CA THR A 38 -8.74 -3.79 -5.89
C THR A 38 -9.07 -2.31 -5.82
N GLU A 39 -9.89 -1.91 -4.84
CA GLU A 39 -10.22 -0.50 -4.62
C GLU A 39 -8.92 0.30 -4.50
N GLY A 40 -8.77 1.32 -5.33
CA GLY A 40 -7.63 2.22 -5.23
C GLY A 40 -7.64 2.85 -3.84
N THR A 41 -6.63 2.54 -3.03
CA THR A 41 -6.42 3.16 -1.71
C THR A 41 -6.10 4.65 -1.81
N GLU A 42 -6.02 5.21 -3.01
CA GLU A 42 -5.95 6.64 -3.23
C GLU A 42 -7.35 7.25 -3.09
N HIS A 43 -7.70 7.58 -1.85
CA HIS A 43 -8.75 8.57 -1.59
C HIS A 43 -8.24 9.92 -2.11
N LEU A 44 -8.45 10.18 -3.40
CA LEU A 44 -8.33 11.50 -3.99
C LEU A 44 -9.52 12.34 -3.50
N GLY A 45 -9.58 12.59 -2.19
CA GLY A 45 -10.39 13.67 -1.64
C GLY A 45 -10.05 14.92 -2.44
N SER A 46 -11.07 15.56 -3.00
CA SER A 46 -10.93 16.75 -3.84
C SER A 46 -10.37 17.90 -3.01
N SER A 47 -9.08 17.88 -2.71
CA SER A 47 -8.45 18.90 -1.91
C SER A 47 -8.01 20.01 -2.85
N SER A 48 -8.74 21.13 -2.80
CA SER A 48 -8.07 22.41 -2.99
C SER A 48 -6.98 22.48 -1.92
N VAL A 49 -5.74 22.18 -2.30
CA VAL A 49 -4.62 22.11 -1.37
C VAL A 49 -4.30 23.54 -0.92
N LEU A 50 -4.97 23.99 0.14
CA LEU A 50 -4.46 25.09 0.94
C LEU A 50 -3.28 24.52 1.75
N PRO A 51 -2.13 25.21 1.80
CA PRO A 51 -1.03 24.79 2.66
C PRO A 51 -1.56 24.70 4.10
N VAL A 52 -1.49 23.50 4.68
CA VAL A 52 -1.89 23.28 6.06
C VAL A 52 -0.79 23.86 6.95
N THR A 53 -1.11 24.92 7.69
CA THR A 53 -0.20 25.57 8.64
C THR A 53 -0.65 25.33 10.08
N GLY A 54 0.31 25.24 10.99
CA GLY A 54 0.07 25.13 12.42
C GLY A 54 0.95 24.08 13.09
N ALA A 55 0.72 23.88 14.40
CA ALA A 55 1.41 22.87 15.19
C ALA A 55 0.90 21.46 14.83
N LEU A 56 1.82 20.50 14.79
CA LEU A 56 1.49 19.08 14.65
C LEU A 56 1.15 18.52 16.03
N HIS A 57 0.00 17.85 16.16
CA HIS A 57 -0.40 17.14 17.37
C HIS A 57 -0.72 15.68 17.05
N LEU A 58 -0.15 14.78 17.86
CA LEU A 58 -0.46 13.36 17.93
C LEU A 58 -1.01 13.09 19.33
N ASP A 59 -2.17 12.44 19.42
CA ASP A 59 -2.82 12.07 20.68
C ASP A 59 -3.02 10.55 20.75
N GLU A 60 -2.32 9.89 21.68
CA GLU A 60 -2.37 8.45 21.94
C GLU A 60 -2.26 7.57 20.68
N VAL A 61 -1.45 8.02 19.70
CA VAL A 61 -1.37 7.40 18.37
C VAL A 61 -0.78 6.00 18.45
N THR A 62 -1.55 5.03 17.98
CA THR A 62 -1.15 3.62 17.87
C THR A 62 -1.32 3.14 16.45
N PHE A 63 -0.32 2.44 15.91
CA PHE A 63 -0.36 1.91 14.56
C PHE A 63 0.34 0.55 14.46
N SER A 64 -0.33 -0.38 13.79
CA SER A 64 0.20 -1.70 13.42
C SER A 64 0.09 -1.90 11.91
N TYR A 65 1.14 -2.44 11.30
CA TYR A 65 1.05 -2.91 9.91
C TYR A 65 0.13 -4.14 9.83
N PRO A 66 -0.58 -4.37 8.71
CA PRO A 66 -1.54 -5.48 8.57
C PRO A 66 -0.99 -6.86 8.95
N ASP A 67 0.28 -7.11 8.65
CA ASP A 67 0.95 -8.40 8.90
C ASP A 67 1.77 -8.44 10.20
N SER A 68 1.66 -7.42 11.06
CA SER A 68 2.43 -7.32 12.29
C SER A 68 1.56 -7.53 13.53
N HIS A 69 1.95 -8.46 14.39
CA HIS A 69 1.32 -8.63 15.71
C HIS A 69 1.74 -7.55 16.72
N GLU A 70 2.88 -6.90 16.49
CA GLU A 70 3.37 -5.84 17.36
C GLU A 70 3.09 -4.45 16.76
N PRO A 71 2.63 -3.48 17.57
CA PRO A 71 2.43 -2.12 17.12
C PRO A 71 3.77 -1.46 16.81
N ALA A 72 3.88 -0.87 15.62
CA ALA A 72 5.06 -0.10 15.20
C ALA A 72 5.15 1.24 15.95
N LEU A 73 4.00 1.79 16.36
CA LEU A 73 3.88 2.92 17.29
C LEU A 73 2.81 2.57 18.31
N ASN A 74 3.05 2.84 19.59
CA ASN A 74 2.15 2.50 20.67
C ASN A 74 1.91 3.73 21.55
N LYS A 75 0.68 4.24 21.56
CA LYS A 75 0.22 5.37 22.38
C LYS A 75 1.17 6.58 22.36
N LEU A 76 1.60 6.97 21.15
CA LEU A 76 2.50 8.10 20.97
C LEU A 76 1.71 9.42 21.07
N THR A 77 2.05 10.21 22.08
CA THR A 77 1.56 11.58 22.24
C THR A 77 2.71 12.56 22.03
N LEU A 78 2.58 13.44 21.04
CA LEU A 78 3.62 14.38 20.63
C LEU A 78 2.99 15.69 20.16
N THR A 79 3.59 16.82 20.53
CA THR A 79 3.24 18.13 19.97
C THR A 79 4.49 18.80 19.43
N ILE A 80 4.45 19.20 18.15
CA ILE A 80 5.51 19.97 17.50
C ILE A 80 4.93 21.35 17.15
N PRO A 81 5.40 22.42 17.83
CA PRO A 81 4.98 23.78 17.52
C PRO A 81 5.28 24.18 16.07
N GLU A 82 4.49 25.10 15.54
CA GLU A 82 4.75 25.68 14.22
C GLU A 82 6.14 26.35 14.16
N GLY A 83 6.85 26.16 13.05
CA GLY A 83 8.19 26.70 12.85
C GLY A 83 9.31 25.98 13.62
N MET A 84 9.00 24.95 14.41
CA MET A 84 10.00 24.15 15.11
C MET A 84 10.53 23.01 14.23
N VAL A 85 11.85 22.82 14.23
CA VAL A 85 12.49 21.66 13.61
C VAL A 85 12.79 20.63 14.70
N VAL A 86 12.28 19.41 14.53
CA VAL A 86 12.47 18.30 15.47
C VAL A 86 13.21 17.15 14.78
N ALA A 87 14.26 16.65 15.41
CA ALA A 87 14.96 15.46 14.96
C ALA A 87 14.40 14.20 15.64
N VAL A 88 13.96 13.22 14.85
CA VAL A 88 13.49 11.92 15.35
C VAL A 88 14.65 10.93 15.33
N VAL A 89 15.15 10.54 16.51
CA VAL A 89 16.29 9.64 16.68
C VAL A 89 15.90 8.36 17.43
N GLY A 90 16.61 7.26 17.14
CA GLY A 90 16.34 5.97 17.80
C GLY A 90 16.86 4.78 17.01
N ARG A 91 16.92 3.62 17.65
CA ARG A 91 17.41 2.35 17.07
C ARG A 91 16.64 1.95 15.80
N SER A 92 17.24 1.12 14.95
CA SER A 92 16.50 0.51 13.84
C SER A 92 15.27 -0.23 14.36
N GLY A 93 14.15 -0.14 13.65
CA GLY A 93 12.86 -0.73 14.07
C GLY A 93 12.05 0.07 15.11
N ALA A 94 12.56 1.19 15.65
CA ALA A 94 11.83 1.98 16.66
C ALA A 94 10.60 2.78 16.14
N GLY A 95 10.10 2.50 14.93
CA GLY A 95 8.90 3.18 14.39
C GLY A 95 9.12 4.55 13.73
N LYS A 96 10.36 5.05 13.61
CA LYS A 96 10.67 6.38 13.04
C LYS A 96 10.11 6.60 11.63
N SER A 97 10.38 5.66 10.71
CA SER A 97 9.86 5.75 9.33
C SER A 97 8.34 5.63 9.30
N THR A 98 7.76 4.87 10.23
CA THR A 98 6.31 4.76 10.39
C THR A 98 5.69 6.09 10.84
N LEU A 99 6.31 6.78 11.79
CA LEU A 99 5.87 8.12 12.22
C LEU A 99 5.84 9.10 11.04
N ILE A 100 6.91 9.13 10.24
CA ILE A 100 6.99 10.01 9.06
C ILE A 100 5.88 9.67 8.05
N LYS A 101 5.64 8.37 7.81
CA LYS A 101 4.59 7.91 6.89
C LYS A 101 3.19 8.33 7.35
N LEU A 102 2.90 8.27 8.65
CA LEU A 102 1.62 8.74 9.20
C LEU A 102 1.45 10.26 9.05
N ILE A 103 2.49 11.04 9.37
CA ILE A 103 2.45 12.51 9.22
C ILE A 103 2.29 12.91 7.75
N ALA A 104 2.87 12.14 6.83
CA ALA A 104 2.73 12.35 5.39
C ALA A 104 1.38 11.90 4.81
N GLY A 105 0.47 11.36 5.62
CA GLY A 105 -0.83 10.85 5.16
C GLY A 105 -0.73 9.59 4.29
N LEU A 106 0.39 8.86 4.34
CA LEU A 106 0.56 7.61 3.57
C LEU A 106 -0.09 6.41 4.26
N TYR A 107 -0.34 6.53 5.56
CA TYR A 107 -1.03 5.57 6.40
C TYR A 107 -1.86 6.34 7.43
N PHE A 108 -2.90 5.69 7.93
CA PHE A 108 -3.74 6.22 9.00
C PHE A 108 -3.50 5.47 10.31
N PRO A 109 -3.55 6.15 11.47
CA PRO A 109 -3.37 5.50 12.75
C PRO A 109 -4.51 4.48 13.00
N THR A 110 -4.19 3.35 13.62
CA THR A 110 -5.21 2.36 14.02
C THR A 110 -6.03 2.87 15.21
N HIS A 111 -5.41 3.64 16.10
CA HIS A 111 -6.07 4.33 17.21
C HIS A 111 -5.38 5.70 17.46
N GLY A 112 -6.11 6.62 18.07
CA GLY A 112 -5.65 7.99 18.31
C GLY A 112 -5.92 8.89 17.09
N ASN A 113 -5.43 10.12 17.14
CA ASN A 113 -5.60 11.08 16.05
C ASN A 113 -4.32 11.89 15.78
N ILE A 114 -4.24 12.40 14.55
CA ILE A 114 -3.17 13.29 14.11
C ILE A 114 -3.82 14.54 13.54
N ARG A 115 -3.34 15.73 13.92
CA ARG A 115 -3.83 17.00 13.37
C ARG A 115 -2.69 17.97 13.12
N ILE A 116 -2.88 18.83 12.13
CA ILE A 116 -2.00 19.98 11.85
C ILE A 116 -2.84 21.25 12.00
N GLY A 117 -2.52 22.06 13.00
CA GLY A 117 -3.31 23.24 13.34
C GLY A 117 -4.75 22.85 13.70
N VAL A 118 -5.72 23.28 12.86
CA VAL A 118 -7.15 23.01 13.02
C VAL A 118 -7.64 21.81 12.20
N GLN A 119 -6.82 21.28 11.29
CA GLN A 119 -7.20 20.21 10.39
C GLN A 119 -6.80 18.85 10.98
N MET A 120 -7.77 17.95 11.14
CA MET A 120 -7.49 16.55 11.39
C MET A 120 -6.98 15.89 10.11
N LEU A 121 -5.96 15.05 10.25
CA LEU A 121 -5.50 14.14 9.20
C LEU A 121 -6.36 12.88 9.27
N ASP A 122 -7.64 13.08 9.00
CA ASP A 122 -8.64 12.03 8.87
C ASP A 122 -9.11 12.09 7.40
N ASP A 123 -8.86 11.01 6.65
CA ASP A 123 -9.14 10.81 5.21
C ASP A 123 -8.63 11.86 4.22
#